data_AF-A0A917PZL1-F1
#
_entry.id   AF-A0A917PZL1-F1
#
_cell.length_a   1.000
_cell.length_b   1.000
_cell.length_c   1.000
_cell.angle_alpha   90.00
_cell.angle_beta   90.00
_cell.angle_gamma   90.00
#
_symmetry.space_group_name_H-M   'P 1'
#
loop_
_entity.id
_entity.type
_entity.pdbx_description
1 polymer ?
#
loop_
_entity_poly.entity_id
_entity_poly.type
_entity_poly.pdbx_seq_one_letter_code
_entity_poly.pdbx_strand_id
1 'polypeptide(L)'
;MREQTILWNLYPWLPDLDSPAEAITRSKIIEGVTLLKEVMDLLPRLRVLVLAGRVAQRAAPEIKQHGPELSLLAMPHPSPLSICQHPDVAANIVTTLTRAASVANA
;
A
#
# COMPACT_ATOMS: atom_id res chain seq x y z
N MET A 1 -9.92 12.99 -6.57
CA MET A 1 -9.13 11.76 -6.31
C MET A 1 -8.10 11.96 -5.21
N ARG A 2 -7.11 12.85 -5.36
CA ARG A 2 -6.01 12.97 -4.37
C ARG A 2 -6.51 13.34 -2.96
N GLU A 3 -7.52 14.18 -2.84
CA GLU A 3 -8.15 14.57 -1.57
C GLU A 3 -8.92 13.43 -0.87
N GLN A 4 -9.20 12.34 -1.58
CA GLN A 4 -9.93 11.17 -1.08
C GLN A 4 -9.01 9.95 -0.91
N THR A 5 -7.70 10.14 -1.06
CA THR A 5 -6.72 9.05 -0.99
C THR A 5 -5.63 9.41 0.01
N ILE A 6 -5.26 8.44 0.83
CA ILE A 6 -4.12 8.55 1.76
C ILE A 6 -3.02 7.66 1.23
N LEU A 7 -1.80 8.21 1.15
CA LEU A 7 -0.61 7.42 0.89
C LEU A 7 0.00 7.02 2.23
N TRP A 8 0.29 5.73 2.38
CA TRP A 8 0.88 5.17 3.58
C TRP A 8 2.02 4.23 3.21
N ASN A 9 3.16 4.40 3.88
CA ASN A 9 4.27 3.47 3.76
C ASN A 9 4.11 2.39 4.84
N LEU A 10 4.17 1.12 4.43
CA LEU A 10 4.08 0.00 5.36
C LEU A 10 5.14 0.11 6.47
N TYR A 11 6.31 0.63 6.15
CA TYR A 11 7.31 1.04 7.12
C TYR A 11 7.41 2.58 7.08
N PRO A 12 6.80 3.31 8.06
CA PRO A 12 6.64 4.76 7.98
C PRO A 12 7.87 5.56 8.44
N TRP A 13 8.91 4.88 8.93
CA TRP A 13 10.09 5.53 9.47
C TRP A 13 10.99 6.07 8.36
N LEU A 14 11.48 7.30 8.56
CA LEU A 14 12.45 7.89 7.65
C LEU A 14 13.78 7.12 7.78
N PRO A 15 14.32 6.57 6.69
CA PRO A 15 15.65 5.98 6.74
C PRO A 15 16.67 7.05 7.10
N ASP A 16 17.69 6.66 7.87
CA ASP A 16 18.87 7.50 8.05
C ASP A 16 19.55 7.68 6.69
N LEU A 17 19.70 8.94 6.27
CA LEU A 17 20.26 9.29 4.97
C LEU A 17 21.79 9.16 4.95
N ASP A 18 22.42 9.14 6.12
CA ASP A 18 23.88 8.96 6.27
C ASP A 18 24.26 7.48 6.36
N SER A 19 23.29 6.58 6.47
CA SER A 19 23.47 5.13 6.54
C SER A 19 22.96 4.42 5.29
N PRO A 20 23.52 3.25 4.92
CA PRO A 20 22.97 2.42 3.86
C PRO A 20 21.50 2.08 4.14
N ALA A 21 20.68 2.06 3.09
CA ALA A 21 19.27 1.68 3.20
C ALA A 21 19.15 0.30 3.86
N GLU A 22 18.56 0.27 5.05
CA GLU A 22 18.43 -0.97 5.82
C GLU A 22 17.43 -1.90 5.14
N ALA A 23 17.75 -3.19 5.08
CA ALA A 23 16.83 -4.18 4.52
C ALA A 23 15.53 -4.20 5.33
N ILE A 24 14.38 -4.18 4.64
CA ILE A 24 13.08 -4.34 5.29
C ILE A 24 12.98 -5.79 5.81
N THR A 25 13.20 -5.94 7.11
CA THR A 25 13.09 -7.23 7.79
C THR A 25 11.64 -7.62 8.04
N ARG A 26 11.40 -8.89 8.39
CA ARG A 26 10.07 -9.37 8.74
C ARG A 26 9.51 -8.65 9.99
N SER A 27 10.34 -8.37 10.99
CA SER A 27 9.90 -7.68 12.22
C SER A 27 9.41 -6.27 11.90
N LYS A 28 10.12 -5.54 11.03
CA LYS A 28 9.72 -4.21 10.57
C LYS A 28 8.39 -4.22 9.80
N ILE A 29 8.13 -5.28 9.03
CA ILE A 29 6.82 -5.46 8.37
C ILE A 29 5.73 -5.65 9.42
N ILE A 30 5.94 -6.53 10.40
CA ILE A 30 4.94 -6.79 11.45
C ILE A 30 4.61 -5.52 12.23
N GLU A 31 5.63 -4.79 12.67
CA GLU A 31 5.48 -3.49 13.35
C GLU A 31 4.68 -2.50 12.48
N GLY A 32 5.06 -2.38 11.21
CA GLY A 32 4.39 -1.55 10.24
C GLY A 32 2.91 -1.91 10.01
N VAL A 33 2.60 -3.21 10.00
CA VAL A 33 1.22 -3.70 9.90
C VAL A 33 0.43 -3.36 11.15
N THR A 34 1.00 -3.46 12.35
CA THR A 34 0.34 -3.06 13.59
C THR A 34 -0.06 -1.59 13.55
N LEU A 35 0.87 -0.70 13.18
CA LEU A 35 0.58 0.74 13.04
C LEU A 35 -0.47 1.01 11.95
N LEU A 36 -0.41 0.29 10.83
CA LEU A 36 -1.39 0.44 9.76
C LEU A 36 -2.81 0.12 10.25
N LYS A 37 -2.99 -0.91 11.10
CA LYS A 37 -4.30 -1.25 11.68
C LYS A 37 -4.84 -0.09 12.54
N GLU A 38 -4.00 0.51 13.37
CA GLU A 38 -4.39 1.68 14.18
C GLU A 38 -4.82 2.86 13.29
N VAL A 39 -4.12 3.11 12.19
CA VAL A 39 -4.51 4.15 11.22
C VAL A 39 -5.83 3.81 10.53
N MET A 40 -6.06 2.54 10.16
CA MET A 40 -7.31 2.09 9.55
C MET A 40 -8.50 2.35 10.48
N ASP A 41 -8.34 2.16 11.79
CA ASP A 41 -9.40 2.40 12.78
C ASP A 41 -9.80 3.88 12.88
N LEU A 42 -8.89 4.80 12.52
CA LEU A 42 -9.15 6.24 12.47
C LEU A 42 -9.85 6.68 11.16
N LEU A 43 -10.01 5.78 10.19
CA LEU A 43 -10.56 6.07 8.87
C LEU A 43 -11.91 5.37 8.68
N PRO A 44 -13.01 5.87 9.30
CA PRO A 44 -14.31 5.19 9.30
C PRO A 44 -14.96 5.10 7.91
N ARG A 45 -14.44 5.84 6.92
CA ARG A 45 -14.89 5.79 5.52
C ARG A 45 -13.89 5.08 4.60
N LEU A 46 -12.91 4.38 5.16
CA LEU A 46 -11.99 3.56 4.37
C LEU A 46 -12.75 2.39 3.77
N ARG A 47 -12.66 2.23 2.45
CA ARG A 47 -13.36 1.17 1.71
C ARG A 47 -12.43 0.28 0.91
N VAL A 48 -11.31 0.84 0.47
CA VAL A 48 -10.37 0.20 -0.45
C VAL A 48 -8.97 0.44 0.04
N LEU A 49 -8.15 -0.61 0.03
CA LEU A 49 -6.73 -0.54 0.31
C LEU A 49 -5.95 -1.12 -0.87
N VAL A 50 -5.00 -0.35 -1.39
CA VAL A 50 -4.18 -0.74 -2.55
C VAL A 50 -2.75 -1.03 -2.10
N LEU A 51 -2.32 -2.28 -2.22
CA LEU A 51 -0.98 -2.74 -1.85
C LEU A 51 -0.01 -2.58 -3.02
N ALA A 52 0.93 -1.65 -2.89
CA ALA A 52 1.93 -1.34 -3.90
C ALA A 52 3.20 -2.19 -3.74
N GLY A 53 3.38 -3.19 -4.60
CA GLY A 53 4.56 -4.03 -4.66
C GLY A 53 4.58 -5.19 -3.66
N ARG A 54 5.62 -6.03 -3.78
CA ARG A 54 5.73 -7.31 -3.07
C ARG A 54 5.79 -7.16 -1.55
N VAL A 55 6.46 -6.13 -1.03
CA VAL A 55 6.59 -5.91 0.42
C VAL A 55 5.23 -5.56 1.03
N ALA A 56 4.50 -4.63 0.42
CA ALA A 56 3.15 -4.25 0.86
C ALA A 56 2.19 -5.45 0.80
N GLN A 57 2.26 -6.25 -0.26
CA GLN A 57 1.41 -7.44 -0.42
C GLN A 57 1.57 -8.48 0.69
N ARG A 58 2.70 -8.51 1.40
CA ARG A 58 2.90 -9.42 2.55
C ARG A 58 1.98 -9.10 3.73
N ALA A 59 1.50 -7.86 3.84
CA ALA A 59 0.55 -7.45 4.86
C ALA A 59 -0.90 -7.91 4.58
N ALA A 60 -1.19 -8.40 3.37
CA ALA A 60 -2.54 -8.72 2.92
C ALA A 60 -3.33 -9.64 3.87
N PRO A 61 -2.76 -10.74 4.40
CA PRO A 61 -3.51 -11.64 5.30
C PRO A 61 -3.97 -10.93 6.57
N GLU A 62 -3.08 -10.13 7.17
CA GLU A 62 -3.36 -9.43 8.42
C GLU A 62 -4.36 -8.28 8.22
N ILE A 63 -4.25 -7.54 7.11
CA ILE A 63 -5.20 -6.48 6.76
C ILE A 63 -6.60 -7.07 6.53
N LYS A 64 -6.68 -8.20 5.82
CA LYS A 64 -7.95 -8.87 5.54
C LYS A 64 -8.61 -9.43 6.81
N GLN A 65 -7.81 -9.87 7.78
CA GLN A 65 -8.32 -10.29 9.09
C GLN A 65 -8.84 -9.10 9.91
N HIS A 66 -8.15 -7.95 9.87
CA HIS A 66 -8.53 -6.76 10.62
C HIS A 66 -9.74 -6.03 10.03
N GLY A 67 -9.78 -5.89 8.70
CA GLY A 67 -10.85 -5.23 7.96
C GLY A 67 -11.44 -6.13 6.88
N PRO A 68 -12.25 -7.15 7.22
CA PRO A 68 -12.79 -8.11 6.26
C PRO A 68 -13.72 -7.47 5.21
N GLU A 69 -14.35 -6.35 5.55
CA GLU A 69 -15.22 -5.56 4.66
C GLU A 69 -14.45 -4.73 3.64
N LEU A 70 -13.13 -4.56 3.81
CA LEU A 70 -12.31 -3.73 2.93
C LEU A 70 -12.00 -4.46 1.62
N SER A 71 -12.14 -3.73 0.52
CA SER A 71 -11.68 -4.20 -0.78
C SER A 71 -10.16 -4.07 -0.88
N LEU A 72 -9.48 -5.21 -0.87
CA LEU A 72 -8.03 -5.26 -1.00
C LEU A 72 -7.62 -5.46 -2.46
N LEU A 73 -6.86 -4.51 -2.99
CA LEU A 73 -6.29 -4.56 -4.35
C LEU A 73 -4.76 -4.56 -4.29
N ALA A 74 -4.13 -5.09 -5.31
CA ALA A 74 -2.68 -5.13 -5.44
C ALA A 74 -2.25 -4.50 -6.76
N MET A 75 -1.12 -3.79 -6.74
CA MET A 75 -0.48 -3.25 -7.93
C MET A 75 1.04 -3.38 -7.84
N PRO A 76 1.76 -3.30 -8.98
CA PRO A 76 3.21 -3.12 -8.98
C PRO A 76 3.64 -1.89 -8.15
N HIS A 77 4.86 -1.91 -7.62
CA HIS A 77 5.40 -0.75 -6.92
C HIS A 77 5.64 0.40 -7.92
N PRO A 78 5.17 1.64 -7.65
CA PRO A 78 5.29 2.77 -8.58
C PRO A 78 6.71 3.40 -8.60
N SER A 79 7.76 2.58 -8.49
CA SER A 79 9.15 3.08 -8.55
C SER A 79 9.48 3.56 -9.96
N PRO A 80 10.20 4.69 -10.13
CA PRO A 80 10.68 5.14 -11.44
C PRO A 80 11.40 4.04 -12.21
N LEU A 81 12.20 3.22 -11.53
CA LEU A 81 12.91 2.08 -12.13
C LEU A 81 11.94 1.08 -12.78
N SER A 82 10.84 0.74 -12.10
CA SER A 82 9.89 -0.26 -12.61
C SER A 82 9.00 0.29 -13.72
N ILE A 83 8.63 1.57 -13.64
CA ILE A 83 7.74 2.23 -14.60
C ILE A 83 8.47 2.51 -15.91
N CYS A 84 9.69 3.05 -15.85
CA CYS A 84 10.45 3.42 -17.04
C CYS A 84 10.95 2.20 -17.83
N GLN A 85 11.12 1.05 -17.17
CA GLN A 85 11.63 -0.16 -17.82
C GLN A 85 10.54 -1.02 -18.48
N HIS A 86 9.27 -0.90 -18.04
CA HIS A 86 8.20 -1.79 -18.49
C HIS A 86 6.88 -1.01 -18.65
N PRO A 87 6.42 -0.73 -19.88
CA PRO A 87 5.18 0.04 -20.10
C PRO A 87 3.93 -0.64 -19.50
N ASP A 88 3.92 -1.98 -19.44
CA ASP A 88 2.84 -2.76 -18.81
C ASP A 88 2.69 -2.46 -17.31
N VAL A 89 3.77 -2.06 -16.63
CA VAL A 89 3.72 -1.69 -15.21
C VAL A 89 2.87 -0.44 -15.02
N ALA A 90 3.06 0.58 -15.86
CA ALA A 90 2.27 1.80 -15.80
C ALA A 90 0.79 1.52 -16.09
N ALA A 91 0.50 0.73 -17.13
CA ALA A 91 -0.87 0.33 -17.48
C ALA A 91 -1.57 -0.44 -16.34
N ASN A 92 -0.84 -1.36 -15.69
CA ASN A 92 -1.36 -2.12 -14.54
C ASN A 92 -1.64 -1.23 -13.33
N ILE A 93 -0.76 -0.26 -13.03
CA ILE A 93 -0.99 0.72 -11.95
C ILE A 93 -2.26 1.53 -12.23
N VAL A 94 -2.39 2.10 -13.44
CA VAL A 94 -3.55 2.90 -13.83
C VAL A 94 -4.84 2.08 -13.74
N THR A 95 -4.81 0.84 -14.23
CA THR A 95 -5.96 -0.07 -14.18
C THR A 95 -6.39 -0.36 -12.74
N THR A 96 -5.45 -0.71 -11.86
CA THR A 96 -5.77 -0.99 -10.45
C THR A 96 -6.30 0.25 -9.74
N LEU A 97 -5.71 1.43 -9.94
CA LEU A 97 -6.16 2.66 -9.30
C LEU A 97 -7.54 3.10 -9.80
N THR A 98 -7.84 2.89 -11.09
CA THR A 98 -9.16 3.14 -11.66
C THR A 98 -10.20 2.22 -11.03
N ARG A 99 -9.89 0.93 -10.88
CA ARG A 99 -10.76 -0.02 -10.18
C ARG A 99 -10.96 0.37 -8.71
N ALA A 100 -9.90 0.80 -8.02
CA ALA A 100 -9.98 1.23 -6.64
C ALA A 100 -10.95 2.42 -6.47
N ALA A 101 -10.90 3.36 -7.40
CA ALA A 101 -11.79 4.51 -7.42
C ALA A 101 -13.25 4.12 -7.59
N SER A 102 -13.55 3.21 -8.53
CA SER A 102 -14.91 2.74 -8.74
C SER A 102 -15.48 2.08 -7.49
N VAL A 103 -14.67 1.29 -6.77
CA VAL A 103 -15.12 0.66 -5.51
C VAL A 103 -15.28 1.68 -4.38
N ALA A 104 -14.38 2.66 -4.28
CA ALA A 104 -14.47 3.70 -3.25
C ALA A 104 -15.70 4.60 -3.40
N ASN A 105 -16.21 4.75 -4.63
CA ASN A 105 -17.38 5.57 -4.97
C ASN A 105 -18.70 4.80 -5.06
N ALA A 106 -18.68 3.47 -4.94
CA ALA A 106 -19.86 2.61 -5.07
C ALA A 106 -20.88 2.78 -3.92
#